data_AF-A0A1G8AHL9-F1
#
_entry.id   AF-A0A1G8AHL9-F1
#
_cell.length_a   1.000
_cell.length_b   1.000
_cell.length_c   1.000
_cell.angle_alpha   90.00
_cell.angle_beta   90.00
_cell.angle_gamma   90.00
#
_symmetry.space_group_name_H-M   'P 1'
#
loop_
_entity.id
_entity.type
_entity.pdbx_description
1 polymer ?
#
loop_
_entity_poly.entity_id
_entity_poly.type
_entity_poly.pdbx_seq_one_letter_code
_entity_poly.pdbx_strand_id
1 'polypeptide(L)'
;MLSIVGTDGVPNSGYLRAKAAQEALVRAGGLPYSVVRATQFFEFLGPIAAGSTVDGVVRLPTADLHPVAAANVSAILAETVVAGPRNGRVDVAGPQRGPFADFVRPVLAAQVIPARWWPVTTRPTSVPCWRSRPWCRPGRR
;
A
#
# COMPACT_ATOMS: atom_id res chain seq x y z
N MET A 1 6.30 -0.90 15.89
CA MET A 1 5.35 -0.05 15.11
C MET A 1 4.97 -0.77 13.83
N LEU A 2 3.68 -0.79 13.47
CA LEU A 2 3.21 -1.24 12.16
C LEU A 2 3.08 -0.07 11.18
N SER A 3 3.68 -0.23 10.00
CA SER A 3 3.73 0.74 8.90
C SER A 3 3.51 0.04 7.55
N ILE A 4 3.72 0.74 6.44
CA ILE A 4 3.39 0.28 5.09
C ILE A 4 4.65 0.27 4.20
N VAL A 5 4.82 -0.77 3.40
CA VAL A 5 5.90 -0.83 2.40
C VAL A 5 5.75 0.32 1.40
N GLY A 6 6.85 1.01 1.10
CA GLY A 6 6.84 2.13 0.14
C GLY A 6 6.28 3.44 0.68
N THR A 7 6.05 3.54 2.00
CA THR A 7 5.57 4.76 2.68
C THR A 7 6.38 6.03 2.31
N ASP A 8 7.67 5.91 2.05
CA ASP A 8 8.55 7.04 1.72
C ASP A 8 8.38 7.55 0.26
N GLY A 9 7.71 6.79 -0.61
CA GLY A 9 7.72 6.99 -2.06
C GLY A 9 6.43 7.54 -2.67
N VAL A 10 5.41 7.87 -1.88
CA VAL A 10 4.07 8.23 -2.39
C VAL A 10 3.61 9.60 -1.88
N PRO A 11 4.07 10.71 -2.50
CA PRO A 11 3.82 12.07 -1.99
C PRO A 11 2.34 12.47 -2.07
N ASN A 12 1.58 11.90 -3.00
CA ASN A 12 0.17 12.26 -3.24
C ASN A 12 -0.82 11.57 -2.29
N SER A 13 -0.35 10.72 -1.36
CA SER A 13 -1.20 10.07 -0.37
C SER A 13 -1.03 10.71 1.01
N GLY A 14 -2.06 11.39 1.51
CA GLY A 14 -2.06 11.95 2.87
C GLY A 14 -1.84 10.88 3.95
N TYR A 15 -2.43 9.70 3.75
CA TYR A 15 -2.28 8.57 4.65
C TYR A 15 -0.85 8.03 4.70
N LEU A 16 -0.19 7.86 3.54
CA LEU A 16 1.21 7.40 3.51
C LEU A 16 2.17 8.46 4.05
N ARG A 17 1.93 9.75 3.78
CA ARG A 17 2.69 10.83 4.43
C ARG A 17 2.56 10.79 5.95
N ALA A 18 1.37 10.51 6.48
CA ALA A 18 1.17 10.35 7.92
C ALA A 18 1.95 9.16 8.49
N LYS A 19 1.98 8.01 7.78
CA LYS A 19 2.81 6.86 8.17
C LYS A 19 4.31 7.19 8.15
N ALA A 20 4.77 7.94 7.15
CA ALA A 20 6.17 8.38 7.05
C ALA A 20 6.55 9.28 8.24
N ALA A 21 5.68 10.24 8.55
CA ALA A 21 5.86 11.13 9.70
C ALA A 21 5.85 10.34 11.03
N GLN A 22 4.93 9.39 11.18
CA GLN A 22 4.88 8.51 12.35
C GLN A 22 6.18 7.71 12.52
N GLU A 23 6.74 7.18 11.44
CA GLU A 23 8.03 6.48 11.51
C GLU A 23 9.20 7.42 11.87
N ALA A 24 9.21 8.64 11.34
CA ALA A 24 10.25 9.62 11.67
C ALA A 24 10.21 9.97 13.16
N LEU A 25 9.02 10.13 13.74
CA LEU A 25 8.84 10.37 15.17
C LEU A 25 9.32 9.18 16.02
N VAL A 26 9.02 7.94 15.61
CA VAL A 26 9.52 6.75 16.32
C VAL A 26 11.05 6.69 16.30
N ARG A 27 11.69 7.00 15.18
CA ARG A 27 13.16 7.02 15.07
C ARG A 27 13.80 8.13 15.91
N ALA A 28 13.16 9.30 15.99
CA ALA A 28 13.65 10.43 16.76
C ALA A 28 13.40 10.32 18.27
N GLY A 29 12.48 9.45 18.70
CA GLY A 29 12.00 9.35 20.08
C GLY A 29 12.98 8.76 21.11
N GLY A 30 14.19 8.35 20.71
CA GLY A 30 15.25 7.88 21.61
C GLY A 30 15.03 6.51 22.27
N LEU A 31 13.83 5.93 22.16
CA LEU A 31 13.53 4.59 22.64
C LEU A 31 13.92 3.52 21.60
N PRO A 32 14.42 2.33 22.04
CA PRO A 32 14.64 1.22 21.13
C PRO A 32 13.36 0.83 20.39
N TYR A 33 13.45 0.58 19.09
CA TYR A 33 12.27 0.37 18.26
C TYR A 33 12.44 -0.74 17.21
N SER A 34 11.31 -1.21 16.70
CA SER A 34 11.23 -2.01 15.47
C SER A 34 10.07 -1.50 14.62
N VAL A 35 10.30 -1.24 13.34
CA VAL A 35 9.25 -0.89 12.36
C VAL A 35 8.96 -2.12 11.50
N VAL A 36 7.75 -2.64 11.56
CA VAL A 36 7.27 -3.67 10.63
C VAL A 36 6.48 -2.95 9.55
N ARG A 37 6.91 -3.00 8.30
CA ARG A 37 6.20 -2.47 7.14
C ARG A 37 5.50 -3.62 6.43
N ALA A 38 4.19 -3.59 6.33
CA ALA A 38 3.46 -4.60 5.58
C ALA A 38 2.99 -4.05 4.23
N THR A 39 2.83 -4.93 3.24
CA THR A 39 2.09 -4.62 2.02
C THR A 39 0.58 -4.58 2.31
N GLN A 40 -0.24 -4.36 1.27
CA GLN A 40 -1.69 -4.21 1.42
C GLN A 40 -2.34 -5.50 1.93
N PHE A 41 -3.33 -5.39 2.81
CA PHE A 41 -3.99 -6.56 3.39
C PHE A 41 -5.06 -7.11 2.45
N PHE A 42 -5.19 -8.43 2.36
CA PHE A 42 -6.31 -9.08 1.63
C PHE A 42 -7.66 -8.60 2.16
N GLU A 43 -7.76 -8.43 3.46
CA GLU A 43 -8.93 -7.99 4.20
C GLU A 43 -9.35 -6.55 3.83
N PHE A 44 -8.45 -5.77 3.23
CA PHE A 44 -8.74 -4.42 2.77
C PHE A 44 -9.08 -4.32 1.29
N LEU A 45 -9.03 -5.40 0.51
CA LEU A 45 -9.33 -5.35 -0.93
C LEU A 45 -10.77 -4.87 -1.21
N GLY A 46 -11.75 -5.27 -0.40
CA GLY A 46 -13.13 -4.80 -0.52
C GLY A 46 -13.25 -3.29 -0.26
N PRO A 47 -12.84 -2.80 0.92
CA PRO A 47 -12.78 -1.37 1.21
C PRO A 47 -11.95 -0.55 0.20
N ILE A 48 -10.84 -1.08 -0.31
CA ILE A 48 -10.03 -0.45 -1.36
C ILE A 48 -10.84 -0.32 -2.64
N ALA A 49 -11.56 -1.37 -3.05
CA ALA A 49 -12.42 -1.32 -4.22
C ALA A 49 -13.52 -0.24 -4.04
N ALA A 50 -14.22 -0.26 -2.90
CA ALA A 50 -15.24 0.73 -2.57
C ALA A 50 -14.69 2.17 -2.48
N GLY A 51 -13.47 2.37 -2.00
CA GLY A 51 -12.82 3.68 -1.99
C GLY A 51 -12.26 4.11 -3.35
N SER A 52 -12.07 3.17 -4.27
CA SER A 52 -11.59 3.41 -5.64
C SER A 52 -12.73 3.56 -6.66
N THR A 53 -13.95 3.55 -6.16
CA THR A 53 -15.19 3.66 -6.91
C THR A 53 -15.51 5.13 -7.21
N VAL A 54 -15.72 5.44 -8.49
CA VAL A 54 -16.20 6.74 -8.96
C VAL A 54 -17.22 6.52 -10.06
N ASP A 55 -18.43 7.05 -9.90
CA ASP A 55 -19.52 6.97 -10.88
C ASP A 55 -19.84 5.55 -11.36
N GLY A 56 -19.84 4.56 -10.47
CA GLY A 56 -20.09 3.17 -10.88
C GLY A 56 -18.87 2.43 -11.44
N VAL A 57 -17.67 3.05 -11.47
CA VAL A 57 -16.44 2.51 -12.07
C VAL A 57 -15.28 2.44 -11.06
N VAL A 58 -14.53 1.32 -11.03
CA VAL A 58 -13.47 1.04 -10.02
C VAL A 58 -12.21 1.34 -10.77
N ARG A 59 -11.52 2.34 -10.29
CA ARG A 59 -10.35 2.92 -10.94
C ARG A 59 -9.14 2.53 -10.13
N LEU A 60 -8.47 1.46 -10.56
CA LEU A 60 -7.29 0.94 -9.87
C LEU A 60 -6.00 1.37 -10.56
N PRO A 61 -4.88 1.42 -9.83
CA PRO A 61 -3.55 1.52 -10.42
C PRO A 61 -3.27 0.37 -11.41
N THR A 62 -2.49 0.64 -12.46
CA THR A 62 -1.85 -0.41 -13.30
C THR A 62 -0.70 -1.14 -12.59
N ALA A 63 -0.40 -0.77 -11.34
CA ALA A 63 0.71 -1.36 -10.58
C ALA A 63 0.39 -2.77 -10.10
N ASP A 64 1.44 -3.52 -9.78
CA ASP A 64 1.28 -4.81 -9.10
C ASP A 64 0.96 -4.60 -7.62
N LEU A 65 0.13 -5.50 -7.11
CA LEU A 65 -0.13 -5.70 -5.70
C LEU A 65 0.63 -6.92 -5.20
N HIS A 66 1.04 -6.90 -3.93
CA HIS A 66 1.66 -8.02 -3.25
C HIS A 66 0.92 -8.30 -1.94
N PRO A 67 -0.37 -8.64 -1.96
CA PRO A 67 -1.21 -8.60 -0.78
C PRO A 67 -0.80 -9.63 0.26
N VAL A 68 -0.91 -9.26 1.55
CA VAL A 68 -0.55 -10.10 2.69
C VAL A 68 -1.77 -10.35 3.58
N ALA A 69 -1.87 -11.51 4.22
CA ALA A 69 -2.93 -11.78 5.19
C ALA A 69 -2.62 -11.07 6.52
N ALA A 70 -3.62 -10.48 7.16
CA ALA A 70 -3.44 -9.82 8.46
C ALA A 70 -2.89 -10.79 9.52
N ALA A 71 -3.31 -12.08 9.46
CA ALA A 71 -2.83 -13.13 10.35
C ALA A 71 -1.31 -13.39 10.23
N ASN A 72 -0.74 -13.28 9.02
CA ASN A 72 0.70 -13.46 8.84
C ASN A 72 1.47 -12.26 9.40
N VAL A 73 0.93 -11.05 9.23
CA VAL A 73 1.54 -9.83 9.77
C VAL A 73 1.47 -9.81 11.30
N SER A 74 0.36 -10.27 11.90
CA SER A 74 0.23 -10.35 13.36
C SER A 74 1.21 -11.36 13.97
N ALA A 75 1.43 -12.50 13.33
CA ALA A 75 2.44 -13.47 13.76
C ALA A 75 3.84 -12.85 13.75
N ILE A 76 4.24 -12.19 12.65
CA ILE A 76 5.55 -11.54 12.53
C ILE A 76 5.70 -10.38 13.51
N LEU A 77 4.62 -9.64 13.79
CA LEU A 77 4.63 -8.60 14.83
C LEU A 77 4.90 -9.19 16.21
N ALA A 78 4.23 -10.29 16.56
CA ALA A 78 4.45 -10.97 17.84
C ALA A 78 5.90 -11.48 17.96
N GLU A 79 6.42 -12.13 16.92
CA GLU A 79 7.82 -12.57 16.87
C GLU A 79 8.80 -11.40 17.00
N THR A 80 8.52 -10.28 16.34
CA THR A 80 9.35 -9.07 16.39
C THR A 80 9.38 -8.45 17.79
N VAL A 81 8.27 -8.55 18.54
CA VAL A 81 8.22 -8.09 19.93
C VAL A 81 9.08 -9.00 20.83
N VAL A 82 8.93 -10.32 20.70
CA VAL A 82 9.66 -11.30 21.52
C VAL A 82 11.16 -11.27 21.25
N ALA A 83 11.58 -11.07 19.99
CA ALA A 83 12.99 -10.99 19.60
C ALA A 83 13.71 -9.72 20.09
N GLY A 84 12.97 -8.74 20.62
CA GLY A 84 13.52 -7.46 21.04
C GLY A 84 13.69 -6.44 19.91
N PRO A 85 13.97 -5.17 20.26
CA PRO A 85 14.08 -4.07 19.31
C PRO A 85 15.30 -4.23 18.41
N ARG A 86 15.11 -4.00 17.10
CA ARG A 86 16.19 -4.08 16.09
C ARG A 86 16.75 -2.73 15.67
N ASN A 87 16.18 -1.63 16.18
CA ASN A 87 16.47 -0.25 15.78
C ASN A 87 16.47 -0.07 14.27
N GLY A 88 15.49 -0.68 13.62
CA GLY A 88 15.42 -0.76 12.18
C GLY A 88 14.04 -1.16 11.68
N ARG A 89 13.99 -1.59 10.41
CA ARG A 89 12.74 -1.97 9.73
C ARG A 89 12.81 -3.38 9.17
N VAL A 90 11.65 -4.03 9.10
CA VAL A 90 11.42 -5.27 8.36
C VAL A 90 10.22 -5.08 7.45
N ASP A 91 10.36 -5.46 6.18
CA ASP A 91 9.28 -5.40 5.20
C ASP A 91 8.65 -6.80 5.07
N VAL A 92 7.32 -6.87 5.13
CA VAL A 92 6.51 -8.10 5.09
C VAL A 92 5.56 -8.00 3.91
N ALA A 93 5.62 -9.01 3.03
CA ALA A 93 4.72 -9.16 1.90
C ALA A 93 4.06 -10.53 1.94
N GLY A 94 2.95 -10.68 1.22
CA GLY A 94 2.38 -12.00 1.00
C GLY A 94 3.20 -12.82 0.00
N PRO A 95 2.74 -14.02 -0.34
CA PRO A 95 3.48 -14.92 -1.24
C PRO A 95 3.26 -14.63 -2.73
N GLN A 96 2.21 -13.88 -3.08
CA GLN A 96 1.77 -13.69 -4.47
C GLN A 96 1.85 -12.23 -4.88
N ARG A 97 2.54 -11.95 -5.98
CA ARG A 97 2.57 -10.64 -6.64
C ARG A 97 1.88 -10.73 -7.99
N GLY A 98 1.06 -9.74 -8.31
CA GLY A 98 0.38 -9.65 -9.61
C GLY A 98 -0.40 -8.35 -9.78
N PRO A 99 -1.07 -8.15 -10.92
CA PRO A 99 -1.81 -6.93 -11.20
C PRO A 99 -2.87 -6.62 -10.14
N PHE A 100 -3.00 -5.35 -9.74
CA PHE A 100 -3.99 -4.94 -8.72
C PHE A 100 -5.41 -5.43 -9.03
N ALA A 101 -5.81 -5.31 -10.30
CA ALA A 101 -7.13 -5.71 -10.75
C ALA A 101 -7.42 -7.21 -10.53
N ASP A 102 -6.40 -8.06 -10.61
CA ASP A 102 -6.56 -9.52 -10.52
C ASP A 102 -6.92 -9.95 -9.09
N PHE A 103 -6.48 -9.19 -8.08
CA PHE A 103 -6.86 -9.41 -6.69
C PHE A 103 -8.21 -8.80 -6.32
N VAL A 104 -8.61 -7.69 -6.95
CA VAL A 104 -9.87 -6.98 -6.62
C VAL A 104 -11.08 -7.59 -7.31
N ARG A 105 -10.94 -8.07 -8.55
CA ARG A 105 -12.06 -8.66 -9.33
C ARG A 105 -12.78 -9.79 -8.57
N PRO A 106 -12.10 -10.78 -7.97
CA PRO A 106 -12.77 -11.84 -7.22
C PRO A 106 -13.55 -11.33 -6.01
N VAL A 107 -13.04 -10.30 -5.33
CA VAL A 107 -13.70 -9.71 -4.15
C VAL A 107 -15.01 -9.01 -4.55
N LEU A 108 -15.01 -8.28 -5.67
CA LEU A 108 -16.22 -7.66 -6.21
C LEU A 108 -17.24 -8.71 -6.68
N ALA A 109 -16.79 -9.86 -7.18
CA ALA A 109 -17.68 -10.94 -7.61
C ALA A 109 -18.36 -11.66 -6.45
N ALA A 110 -17.72 -11.70 -5.28
CA ALA A 110 -18.24 -12.36 -4.08
C ALA A 110 -19.19 -11.47 -3.24
N GLN A 111 -19.11 -10.14 -3.39
CA GLN A 111 -20.07 -9.23 -2.77
C GLN A 111 -21.38 -9.29 -3.56
N VAL A 112 -22.53 -9.39 -2.87
CA VAL A 112 -23.88 -9.63 -3.45
C VAL A 112 -24.44 -8.39 -4.20
N ILE A 113 -23.60 -7.76 -5.00
CA ILE A 113 -23.95 -6.80 -6.04
C ILE A 113 -23.44 -7.45 -7.33
N PRO A 114 -24.27 -7.67 -8.36
CA PRO A 114 -23.84 -8.46 -9.50
C PRO A 114 -22.59 -7.84 -10.13
N ALA A 115 -21.48 -8.57 -10.09
CA ALA A 115 -20.17 -8.23 -10.67
C ALA A 115 -20.25 -7.74 -12.12
N ARG A 116 -21.37 -8.06 -12.78
CA ARG A 116 -21.75 -7.70 -14.14
C ARG A 116 -21.89 -6.19 -14.39
N TRP A 117 -21.95 -5.35 -13.35
CA TRP A 117 -22.24 -3.92 -13.50
C TRP A 117 -21.09 -2.98 -13.19
N TRP A 118 -19.95 -3.51 -12.72
CA TRP A 118 -18.84 -2.67 -12.30
C TRP A 118 -17.65 -2.76 -13.26
N PRO A 119 -17.51 -1.84 -14.23
CA PRO A 119 -16.31 -1.78 -15.03
C PRO A 119 -15.10 -1.47 -14.12
N VAL A 120 -14.13 -2.40 -14.09
CA VAL A 120 -12.81 -2.16 -13.50
C VAL A 120 -11.93 -1.62 -14.61
N THR A 121 -11.50 -0.37 -14.46
CA THR A 121 -10.53 0.26 -15.36
C THR A 121 -9.23 0.45 -14.61
N THR A 122 -8.12 0.10 -15.26
CA THR A 122 -6.80 0.45 -14.75
C THR A 122 -6.44 1.82 -15.28
N ARG A 123 -6.09 2.74 -14.38
CA ARG A 123 -5.49 4.02 -14.79
C ARG A 123 -3.98 3.83 -14.82
N PRO A 124 -3.30 4.32 -15.87
CA PRO A 124 -1.84 4.41 -15.84
C PRO A 124 -1.49 5.18 -14.57
N THR A 125 -0.76 4.53 -13.66
CA THR A 125 -0.10 5.26 -12.59
C THR A 125 0.80 6.26 -13.30
N SER A 126 0.55 7.56 -13.14
CA SER A 126 1.36 8.61 -13.75
C SER A 126 2.83 8.24 -13.61
N VAL A 127 3.47 7.91 -14.74
CA VAL A 127 4.91 7.85 -14.82
C VAL A 127 5.37 9.23 -14.35
N PRO A 128 6.33 9.32 -13.41
CA PRO A 128 6.80 10.62 -12.98
C PRO A 128 7.23 11.43 -14.22
N CYS A 129 6.80 12.70 -14.26
CA CYS A 129 6.88 13.59 -15.41
C CYS A 129 8.30 13.68 -16.05
N TRP A 130 9.36 13.33 -15.31
CA TRP A 130 10.75 13.41 -15.75
C TRP A 130 11.14 12.43 -16.88
N ARG A 131 10.32 11.41 -17.20
CA ARG A 131 10.74 10.35 -18.14
C ARG A 131 10.33 10.57 -19.60
N SER A 132 9.53 11.58 -19.94
CA SER A 132 8.92 11.69 -21.28
C SER A 132 9.04 13.04 -21.99
N ARG A 133 9.67 14.08 -21.42
CA ARG A 133 9.87 15.37 -22.12
C ARG A 133 11.23 16.04 -21.79
N PRO A 134 12.01 16.53 -22.78
CA PRO A 134 13.33 17.13 -22.53
C PRO A 134 13.31 18.49 -21.80
N TRP A 135 12.14 19.07 -21.54
CA TRP A 135 12.00 20.47 -21.09
C TRP A 135 11.68 20.66 -19.60
N CYS A 136 11.53 19.58 -18.82
CA CYS A 136 11.33 19.67 -17.37
C CYS A 136 12.67 19.57 -16.62
N ARG A 137 13.27 20.72 -16.27
CA ARG A 137 14.34 20.81 -15.27
C ARG A 137 13.78 21.17 -13.89
N PRO A 138 14.42 20.76 -12.79
CA PRO A 138 13.94 21.08 -11.44
C PRO A 138 14.13 22.58 -11.19
N GLY A 139 13.01 23.27 -10.92
CA GLY A 139 13.03 24.64 -10.42
C GLY A 139 13.61 24.65 -9.00
N ARG A 140 14.72 25.37 -8.82
CA ARG A 140 15.21 25.78 -7.51
C ARG A 140 14.12 26.62 -6.82
N ARG A 141 13.80 26.27 -5.57
CA ARG A 141 13.73 27.16 -4.41
C ARG A 141 13.73 26.31 -3.16
#